data_AF-A0A6G0UNA4-F1
#
_entry.id   AF-A0A6G0UNA4-F1
#
_cell.length_a   1.000
_cell.length_b   1.000
_cell.length_c   1.000
_cell.angle_alpha   90.00
_cell.angle_beta   90.00
_cell.angle_gamma   90.00
#
_symmetry.space_group_name_H-M   'P 1'
#
loop_
_entity.id
_entity.type
_entity.pdbx_description
1 polymer ?
#
loop_
_entity_poly.entity_id
_entity_poly.type
_entity_poly.pdbx_seq_one_letter_code
_entity_poly.pdbx_strand_id
1 'polypeptide(L)'
;MIASGCGGVDRFVKCNWDPEMLSLVNNRKPTKGAAFFCTYDGPGKATVFFTGNSFALRQLPAVKESLKGKYKKFYYAARPACLTFESFNDGYSKYWQCDEIRNKTVQFLKKFKPDFLVITQKMSDNSRFTKRVTMEQARNDSTTLKVAEYFKMFSPFVKKIFVIEPHMTVGYNPATKLAKAISLGNPIDKYFLSLSTVERQVNPGWFRILAAMENCPKCVPISIRGAYCKGDKCPVYEEKTKLSLFCDNAHVSPHGGEVMIPVLKPIFDNALTELGLN
;
A
#
# COMPACT_ATOMS: atom_id res chain seq x y z
N MET A 1 9.46 -16.14 -22.81
CA MET A 1 9.30 -14.77 -22.29
C MET A 1 10.10 -14.63 -21.02
N ILE A 2 11.25 -13.97 -21.10
CA ILE A 2 12.15 -13.77 -19.96
C ILE A 2 11.55 -12.68 -19.07
N ALA A 3 11.39 -12.97 -17.79
CA ALA A 3 10.93 -12.04 -16.77
C ALA A 3 11.80 -10.77 -16.79
N SER A 4 11.27 -9.69 -17.37
CA SER A 4 11.85 -8.37 -17.17
C SER A 4 11.70 -8.04 -15.68
N GLY A 5 12.83 -7.79 -15.01
CA GLY A 5 12.86 -7.37 -13.60
C GLY A 5 11.91 -6.18 -13.35
N CYS A 6 11.62 -5.89 -12.07
CA CYS A 6 10.82 -4.73 -11.65
C CYS A 6 11.23 -3.49 -12.45
N GLY A 7 10.55 -3.20 -13.57
CA GLY A 7 10.93 -2.09 -14.43
C GLY A 7 11.02 -0.81 -13.60
N GLY A 8 11.92 0.09 -14.02
CA GLY A 8 12.05 1.41 -13.42
C GLY A 8 10.68 2.05 -13.28
N VAL A 9 10.49 2.80 -12.19
CA VAL A 9 9.22 3.42 -11.79
C VAL A 9 8.54 4.16 -12.95
N ASP A 10 9.35 4.76 -13.82
CA ASP A 10 8.93 5.54 -14.98
C ASP A 10 8.18 4.72 -16.05
N ARG A 11 8.31 3.39 -16.09
CA ARG A 11 7.64 2.54 -17.10
C ARG A 11 6.20 2.15 -16.74
N PHE A 12 5.81 2.26 -15.48
CA PHE A 12 4.50 1.76 -15.01
C PHE A 12 3.47 2.86 -14.77
N VAL A 13 3.88 4.13 -14.81
CA VAL A 13 3.02 5.23 -14.41
C VAL A 13 3.09 6.35 -15.45
N LYS A 14 2.30 6.24 -16.52
CA LYS A 14 1.96 7.43 -17.33
C LYS A 14 1.10 8.35 -16.46
N CYS A 15 1.73 9.38 -15.94
CA CYS A 15 1.19 10.24 -14.88
C CYS A 15 1.09 11.67 -15.37
N ASN A 16 -0.06 12.30 -15.15
CA ASN A 16 -0.15 13.75 -15.21
C ASN A 16 0.36 14.30 -13.88
N TRP A 17 1.47 15.01 -13.94
CA TRP A 17 1.95 15.78 -12.79
C TRP A 17 0.96 16.91 -12.53
N ASP A 18 0.42 17.00 -11.32
CA ASP A 18 -0.41 18.13 -10.93
C ASP A 18 0.50 19.34 -10.63
N PRO A 19 0.40 20.45 -11.37
CA PRO A 19 1.17 21.66 -11.06
C PRO A 19 0.87 22.19 -9.66
N GLU A 20 -0.35 22.00 -9.17
CA GLU A 20 -0.81 22.45 -7.86
C GLU A 20 -0.30 21.54 -6.73
N MET A 21 -0.08 20.25 -7.01
CA MET A 21 0.66 19.36 -6.10
C MET A 21 2.14 19.64 -6.12
N LEU A 22 2.71 19.87 -7.30
CA LEU A 22 4.11 20.24 -7.44
C LEU A 22 4.41 21.56 -6.72
N SER A 23 3.49 22.52 -6.72
CA SER A 23 3.64 23.77 -5.98
C SER A 23 3.58 23.56 -4.46
N LEU A 24 2.78 22.59 -3.98
CA LEU A 24 2.84 22.15 -2.58
C LEU A 24 4.18 21.46 -2.26
N VAL A 25 4.95 21.02 -3.26
CA VAL A 25 6.21 20.29 -3.09
C VAL A 25 7.46 21.18 -3.15
N ASN A 26 7.34 22.44 -3.58
CA ASN A 26 8.37 23.49 -3.67
C ASN A 26 9.51 23.25 -4.71
N ASN A 27 9.47 24.07 -5.79
CA ASN A 27 10.51 24.62 -6.69
C ASN A 27 11.81 23.88 -7.08
N ARG A 28 12.04 22.63 -6.69
CA ARG A 28 13.15 21.83 -7.23
C ARG A 28 12.57 20.74 -8.12
N LYS A 29 13.06 20.65 -9.37
CA LYS A 29 12.80 19.52 -10.27
C LYS A 29 12.90 18.23 -9.43
N PRO A 30 11.95 17.28 -9.55
CA PRO A 30 11.99 16.04 -8.79
C PRO A 30 13.36 15.39 -8.99
N THR A 31 14.22 15.48 -7.98
CA THR A 31 15.52 14.81 -8.00
C THR A 31 15.25 13.32 -7.89
N LYS A 32 16.13 12.49 -8.48
CA LYS A 32 16.05 11.04 -8.38
C LYS A 32 15.90 10.65 -6.88
N GLY A 33 14.70 10.22 -6.48
CA GLY A 33 14.29 10.09 -5.07
C GLY A 33 13.01 10.85 -4.65
N ALA A 34 12.40 11.59 -5.59
CA ALA A 34 11.20 12.38 -5.38
C ALA A 34 9.98 11.54 -5.00
N ALA A 35 9.16 12.09 -4.10
CA ALA A 35 7.79 11.63 -3.95
C ALA A 35 7.07 11.69 -5.31
N PHE A 36 6.40 10.61 -5.66
CA PHE A 36 5.62 10.49 -6.88
C PHE A 36 4.26 11.10 -6.62
N PHE A 37 3.96 12.20 -7.32
CA PHE A 37 2.66 12.86 -7.27
C PHE A 37 1.98 12.74 -8.61
N CYS A 38 0.83 12.07 -8.62
CA CYS A 38 0.07 11.82 -9.83
C CYS A 38 -1.39 12.14 -9.67
N THR A 39 -2.00 12.59 -10.77
CA THR A 39 -3.45 12.68 -10.91
C THR A 39 -3.91 11.81 -12.06
N TYR A 40 -5.11 11.28 -11.91
CA TYR A 40 -5.85 10.63 -12.97
C TYR A 40 -7.28 11.11 -12.96
N ASP A 41 -7.77 11.42 -14.14
CA ASP A 41 -9.17 11.76 -14.35
C ASP A 41 -9.95 10.50 -14.68
N GLY A 42 -11.22 10.50 -14.30
CA GLY A 42 -12.15 9.41 -14.57
C GLY A 42 -13.58 9.92 -14.72
N PRO A 43 -14.48 9.09 -15.25
CA PRO A 43 -15.87 9.49 -15.53
C PRO A 43 -16.80 9.42 -14.31
N GLY A 44 -16.30 8.95 -13.16
CA GLY A 44 -17.12 8.75 -11.97
C GLY A 44 -17.28 10.01 -11.12
N LYS A 45 -17.77 9.84 -9.89
CA LYS A 45 -18.05 10.97 -8.98
C LYS A 45 -17.04 11.10 -7.85
N ALA A 46 -16.45 10.00 -7.40
CA ALA A 46 -15.61 10.00 -6.21
C ALA A 46 -14.28 10.72 -6.42
N THR A 47 -13.79 11.36 -5.36
CA THR A 47 -12.43 11.88 -5.28
C THR A 47 -11.62 10.99 -4.36
N VAL A 48 -10.52 10.45 -4.88
CA VAL A 48 -9.69 9.45 -4.18
C VAL A 48 -8.31 10.01 -3.98
N PHE A 49 -7.73 9.80 -2.80
CA PHE A 49 -6.32 10.05 -2.55
C PHE A 49 -5.64 8.78 -2.05
N PHE A 50 -4.64 8.30 -2.77
CA PHE A 50 -3.90 7.09 -2.46
C PHE A 50 -2.46 7.41 -2.06
N THR A 51 -2.02 6.90 -0.90
CA THR A 51 -0.69 7.18 -0.37
C THR A 51 -0.01 5.99 0.27
N GLY A 52 1.32 6.12 0.44
CA GLY A 52 2.16 5.12 1.07
C GLY A 52 3.63 5.21 0.69
N ASN A 53 4.29 4.05 0.68
CA ASN A 53 5.70 3.90 0.27
C ASN A 53 5.82 3.24 -1.12
N SER A 54 6.95 2.59 -1.41
CA SER A 54 7.16 1.85 -2.66
C SER A 54 6.14 0.72 -2.89
N PHE A 55 5.43 0.27 -1.85
CA PHE A 55 4.35 -0.70 -1.98
C PHE A 55 3.09 -0.06 -2.55
N ALA A 56 2.76 1.18 -2.15
CA ALA A 56 1.67 1.92 -2.76
C ALA A 56 1.89 2.10 -4.26
N LEU A 57 3.12 2.42 -4.67
CA LEU A 57 3.46 2.50 -6.08
C LEU A 57 3.15 1.21 -6.84
N ARG A 58 3.46 0.06 -6.24
CA ARG A 58 3.29 -1.25 -6.87
C ARG A 58 1.84 -1.74 -6.83
N GLN A 59 1.05 -1.26 -5.87
CA GLN A 59 -0.37 -1.59 -5.73
C GLN A 59 -1.28 -0.58 -6.45
N LEU A 60 -0.77 0.57 -6.90
CA LEU A 60 -1.53 1.61 -7.59
C LEU A 60 -2.38 1.08 -8.76
N PRO A 61 -1.87 0.22 -9.67
CA PRO A 61 -2.70 -0.31 -10.75
C PRO A 61 -3.93 -1.07 -10.25
N ALA A 62 -3.76 -1.91 -9.21
CA ALA A 62 -4.85 -2.72 -8.66
C ALA A 62 -5.90 -1.86 -7.93
N VAL A 63 -5.46 -0.89 -7.14
CA VAL A 63 -6.36 0.05 -6.45
C VAL A 63 -7.14 0.89 -7.48
N LYS A 64 -6.46 1.41 -8.51
CA LYS A 64 -7.09 2.19 -9.57
C LYS A 64 -8.08 1.35 -10.39
N GLU A 65 -7.73 0.12 -10.75
CA GLU A 65 -8.63 -0.78 -11.49
C GLU A 65 -9.86 -1.14 -10.66
N SER A 66 -9.71 -1.34 -9.34
CA SER A 66 -10.83 -1.62 -8.44
C SER A 66 -11.85 -0.47 -8.41
N LEU A 67 -11.38 0.77 -8.57
CA LEU A 67 -12.18 2.01 -8.61
C LEU A 67 -12.47 2.51 -10.04
N LYS A 68 -12.16 1.72 -11.08
CA LYS A 68 -12.35 2.13 -12.48
C LYS A 68 -13.79 2.50 -12.77
N GLY A 69 -13.97 3.65 -13.42
CA GLY A 69 -15.28 4.22 -13.73
C GLY A 69 -15.97 4.92 -12.56
N LYS A 70 -15.43 4.87 -11.34
CA LYS A 70 -16.11 5.35 -10.12
C LYS A 70 -15.54 6.63 -9.54
N TYR A 71 -14.30 6.99 -9.90
CA TYR A 71 -13.69 8.24 -9.49
C TYR A 71 -13.76 9.30 -10.60
N LYS A 72 -13.93 10.56 -10.20
CA LYS A 72 -13.72 11.77 -10.99
C LYS A 72 -12.24 12.15 -11.03
N LYS A 73 -11.62 12.13 -9.85
CA LYS A 73 -10.20 12.47 -9.62
C LYS A 73 -9.58 11.42 -8.72
N PHE A 74 -8.45 10.87 -9.15
CA PHE A 74 -7.62 9.97 -8.37
C PHE A 74 -6.25 10.60 -8.19
N TYR A 75 -5.97 11.04 -6.98
CA TYR A 75 -4.68 11.57 -6.58
C TYR A 75 -3.83 10.47 -5.97
N TYR A 76 -2.54 10.51 -6.25
CA TYR A 76 -1.57 9.58 -5.71
C TYR A 76 -0.35 10.35 -5.23
N ALA A 77 0.09 10.03 -4.01
CA ALA A 77 1.30 10.59 -3.41
C ALA A 77 2.04 9.50 -2.63
N ALA A 78 3.23 9.12 -3.06
CA ALA A 78 4.05 8.19 -2.28
C ALA A 78 5.54 8.50 -2.43
N ARG A 79 6.32 8.19 -1.41
CA ARG A 79 7.79 8.18 -1.53
C ARG A 79 8.35 6.85 -1.09
N PRO A 80 9.26 6.24 -1.88
CA PRO A 80 9.99 5.06 -1.44
C PRO A 80 10.58 5.26 -0.04
N ALA A 81 10.46 4.22 0.79
CA ALA A 81 10.92 4.21 2.18
C ALA A 81 10.26 5.22 3.15
N CYS A 82 9.23 5.97 2.74
CA CYS A 82 8.45 6.80 3.68
C CYS A 82 7.14 6.14 4.06
N LEU A 83 6.97 5.91 5.35
CA LEU A 83 5.77 5.32 5.92
C LEU A 83 4.81 6.42 6.35
N THR A 84 3.56 6.32 5.92
CA THR A 84 2.48 7.26 6.26
C THR A 84 2.29 7.36 7.78
N PHE A 85 2.46 6.24 8.49
CA PHE A 85 2.31 6.17 9.94
C PHE A 85 3.63 6.26 10.73
N GLU A 86 4.74 6.67 10.12
CA GLU A 86 5.99 6.90 10.85
C GLU A 86 6.47 8.35 10.73
N SER A 87 7.26 8.76 11.73
CA SER A 87 7.90 10.07 11.80
C SER A 87 9.40 9.94 11.90
N PHE A 88 10.14 10.88 11.29
CA PHE A 88 11.58 10.98 11.48
C PHE A 88 11.92 11.42 12.91
N ASN A 89 11.17 12.39 13.44
CA ASN A 89 11.38 12.90 14.80
C ASN A 89 11.16 11.85 15.89
N ASP A 90 10.48 10.75 15.56
CA ASP A 90 10.28 9.62 16.47
C ASP A 90 11.37 8.53 16.36
N GLY A 91 12.38 8.76 15.51
CA GLY A 91 13.43 7.79 15.18
C GLY A 91 12.97 6.60 14.34
N TYR A 92 11.75 6.65 13.79
CA TYR A 92 11.14 5.54 13.05
C TYR A 92 11.46 5.60 11.55
N SER A 93 11.36 6.79 10.96
CA SER A 93 11.85 7.02 9.60
C SER A 93 13.35 7.29 9.59
N LYS A 94 14.09 6.67 8.67
CA LYS A 94 15.50 6.99 8.38
C LYS A 94 15.66 8.31 7.61
N TYR A 95 14.56 8.90 7.15
CA TYR A 95 14.56 10.02 6.22
C TYR A 95 13.65 11.14 6.73
N TRP A 96 14.24 12.30 7.05
CA TRP A 96 13.51 13.51 7.48
C TRP A 96 12.45 13.95 6.46
N GLN A 97 12.66 13.66 5.18
CA GLN A 97 11.72 13.98 4.11
C GLN A 97 10.37 13.25 4.25
N CYS A 98 10.28 12.20 5.08
CA CYS A 98 9.01 11.53 5.31
C CYS A 98 8.03 12.38 6.14
N ASP A 99 8.53 13.19 7.07
CA ASP A 99 7.71 14.15 7.81
C ASP A 99 7.19 15.25 6.88
N GLU A 100 8.02 15.69 5.94
CA GLU A 100 7.65 16.66 4.93
C GLU A 100 6.51 16.13 4.05
N ILE A 101 6.59 14.88 3.59
CA ILE A 101 5.53 14.27 2.78
C ILE A 101 4.26 14.04 3.56
N ARG A 102 4.36 13.63 4.82
CA ARG A 102 3.18 13.52 5.69
C ARG A 102 2.50 14.88 5.86
N ASN A 103 3.27 15.93 6.14
CA ASN A 103 2.72 17.29 6.28
C ASN A 103 2.06 17.75 4.97
N LYS A 104 2.67 17.47 3.82
CA LYS A 104 2.08 17.76 2.50
C LYS A 104 0.83 16.92 2.22
N THR A 105 0.80 15.66 2.66
CA THR A 105 -0.40 14.79 2.61
C THR A 105 -1.55 15.42 3.38
N VAL A 106 -1.29 15.96 4.58
CA VAL A 106 -2.31 16.64 5.40
C VAL A 106 -2.79 17.94 4.73
N GLN A 107 -1.88 18.74 4.17
CA GLN A 107 -2.25 19.94 3.42
C GLN A 107 -3.10 19.59 2.19
N PHE A 108 -2.78 18.49 1.50
CA PHE A 108 -3.56 17.98 0.39
C PHE A 108 -4.97 17.59 0.82
N LEU A 109 -5.08 16.78 1.88
CA LEU A 109 -6.36 16.38 2.44
C LEU A 109 -7.21 17.61 2.79
N LYS A 110 -6.63 18.59 3.47
CA LYS A 110 -7.30 19.86 3.82
C LYS A 110 -7.87 20.59 2.60
N LYS A 111 -7.09 20.66 1.53
CA LYS A 111 -7.42 21.42 0.33
C LYS A 111 -8.47 20.72 -0.54
N PHE A 112 -8.25 19.44 -0.84
CA PHE A 112 -9.04 18.72 -1.83
C PHE A 112 -10.17 17.90 -1.24
N LYS A 113 -10.13 17.64 0.08
CA LYS A 113 -11.16 16.93 0.85
C LYS A 113 -11.68 15.66 0.13
N PRO A 114 -10.81 14.70 -0.20
CA PRO A 114 -11.21 13.54 -0.99
C PRO A 114 -12.26 12.70 -0.24
N ASP A 115 -13.17 12.06 -0.98
CA ASP A 115 -14.13 11.12 -0.41
C ASP A 115 -13.38 9.97 0.27
N PHE A 116 -12.36 9.42 -0.42
CA PHE A 116 -11.56 8.29 0.04
C PHE A 116 -10.11 8.67 0.24
N LEU A 117 -9.57 8.36 1.41
CA LEU A 117 -8.12 8.21 1.62
C LEU A 117 -7.78 6.72 1.65
N VAL A 118 -6.95 6.26 0.73
CA VAL A 118 -6.46 4.88 0.69
C VAL A 118 -4.99 4.89 1.11
N ILE A 119 -4.62 4.05 2.08
CA ILE A 119 -3.27 3.97 2.62
C ILE A 119 -2.78 2.53 2.49
N THR A 120 -1.57 2.35 1.99
CA THR A 120 -0.86 1.07 2.02
C THR A 120 0.63 1.29 2.25
N GLN A 121 1.23 0.49 3.11
CA GLN A 121 2.67 0.59 3.38
C GLN A 121 3.22 -0.74 3.87
N LYS A 122 4.45 -1.05 3.49
CA LYS A 122 5.24 -2.07 4.21
C LYS A 122 5.83 -1.47 5.47
N MET A 123 5.77 -2.18 6.59
CA MET A 123 6.48 -1.77 7.80
C MET A 123 8.00 -1.92 7.63
N SER A 124 8.76 -1.03 8.25
CA SER A 124 10.23 -1.05 8.21
C SER A 124 10.74 -2.20 9.07
N ASP A 125 11.60 -3.07 8.54
CA ASP A 125 12.06 -4.29 9.23
C ASP A 125 12.74 -3.99 10.58
N ASN A 126 13.27 -2.77 10.75
CA ASN A 126 13.97 -2.31 11.95
C ASN A 126 13.21 -1.20 12.71
N SER A 127 11.90 -1.00 12.51
CA SER A 127 11.13 -0.04 13.30
C SER A 127 10.37 -0.71 14.45
N ARG A 128 9.90 0.08 15.42
CA ARG A 128 9.06 -0.45 16.51
C ARG A 128 7.77 -1.10 16.01
N PHE A 129 7.32 -0.78 14.79
CA PHE A 129 6.17 -1.41 14.15
C PHE A 129 6.34 -2.91 13.94
N THR A 130 7.58 -3.41 13.75
CA THR A 130 7.83 -4.84 13.52
C THR A 130 8.12 -5.61 14.81
N LYS A 131 8.24 -4.93 15.95
CA LYS A 131 8.38 -5.60 17.25
C LYS A 131 7.11 -6.39 17.55
N ARG A 132 7.25 -7.71 17.76
CA ARG A 132 6.13 -8.62 18.06
C ARG A 132 5.27 -8.07 19.19
N VAL A 133 3.96 -8.15 18.97
CA VAL A 133 2.93 -7.68 19.89
C VAL A 133 1.68 -8.53 19.65
N THR A 134 0.90 -8.81 20.69
CA THR A 134 -0.46 -9.34 20.55
C THR A 134 -1.44 -8.19 20.26
N MET A 135 -2.66 -8.52 19.82
CA MET A 135 -3.68 -7.49 19.63
C MET A 135 -4.01 -6.74 20.94
N GLU A 136 -4.08 -7.46 22.06
CA GLU A 136 -4.29 -6.86 23.39
C GLU A 136 -3.17 -5.89 23.77
N GLN A 137 -1.91 -6.30 23.60
CA GLN A 137 -0.76 -5.43 23.85
C GLN A 137 -0.73 -4.23 22.91
N ALA A 138 -1.20 -4.38 21.66
CA ALA A 138 -1.21 -3.32 20.67
C ALA A 138 -2.10 -2.14 21.08
N ARG A 139 -3.20 -2.36 21.81
CA ARG A 139 -4.12 -1.29 22.24
C ARG A 139 -3.46 -0.18 23.06
N ASN A 140 -2.48 -0.55 23.87
CA ASN A 140 -1.76 0.37 24.76
C ASN A 140 -0.32 0.67 24.30
N ASP A 141 0.08 0.18 23.11
CA ASP A 141 1.43 0.39 22.58
C ASP A 141 1.63 1.85 22.16
N SER A 142 2.76 2.46 22.57
CA SER A 142 3.08 3.85 22.23
C SER A 142 3.08 4.15 20.72
N THR A 143 3.38 3.16 19.89
CA THR A 143 3.34 3.28 18.42
C THR A 143 1.89 3.34 17.94
N THR A 144 1.00 2.53 18.51
CA THR A 144 -0.45 2.56 18.22
C THR A 144 -1.07 3.91 18.53
N LEU A 145 -0.74 4.50 19.68
CA LEU A 145 -1.25 5.82 20.06
C LEU A 145 -0.88 6.89 19.03
N LYS A 146 0.35 6.84 18.50
CA LYS A 146 0.78 7.73 17.41
C LYS A 146 0.05 7.47 16.10
N VAL A 147 -0.19 6.20 15.76
CA VAL A 147 -1.02 5.87 14.58
C VAL A 147 -2.43 6.43 14.74
N ALA A 148 -3.01 6.36 15.93
CA ALA A 148 -4.31 6.94 16.22
C ALA A 148 -4.32 8.47 16.06
N GLU A 149 -3.24 9.17 16.41
CA GLU A 149 -3.09 10.61 16.15
C GLU A 149 -3.10 10.93 14.65
N TYR A 150 -2.48 10.11 13.81
CA TYR A 150 -2.55 10.29 12.35
C TYR A 150 -3.98 10.10 11.83
N PHE A 151 -4.73 9.11 12.30
CA PHE A 151 -6.13 8.96 11.93
C PHE A 151 -6.98 10.17 12.38
N LYS A 152 -6.75 10.68 13.60
CA LYS A 152 -7.40 11.92 14.08
C LYS A 152 -7.05 13.12 13.19
N MET A 153 -5.82 13.20 12.70
CA MET A 153 -5.36 14.26 11.80
C MET A 153 -6.00 14.18 10.40
N PHE A 154 -6.21 12.98 9.87
CA PHE A 154 -6.79 12.78 8.53
C PHE A 154 -8.31 12.87 8.52
N SER A 155 -8.97 12.36 9.56
CA SER A 155 -10.43 12.16 9.61
C SER A 155 -11.29 13.40 9.32
N PRO A 156 -10.92 14.64 9.70
CA PRO A 156 -11.73 15.83 9.41
C PRO A 156 -11.86 16.13 7.91
N PHE A 157 -10.96 15.60 7.08
CA PHE A 157 -10.83 16.00 5.68
C PHE A 157 -11.30 14.95 4.69
N VAL A 158 -11.80 13.81 5.15
CA VAL A 158 -12.20 12.69 4.31
C VAL A 158 -13.50 12.05 4.77
N LYS A 159 -14.18 11.33 3.88
CA LYS A 159 -15.40 10.59 4.24
C LYS A 159 -15.07 9.18 4.74
N LYS A 160 -14.13 8.49 4.09
CA LYS A 160 -13.63 7.15 4.50
C LYS A 160 -12.11 7.06 4.40
N ILE A 161 -11.50 6.29 5.29
CA ILE A 161 -10.07 5.96 5.29
C ILE A 161 -9.91 4.44 5.13
N PHE A 162 -9.40 3.98 4.00
CA PHE A 162 -9.10 2.57 3.78
C PHE A 162 -7.63 2.32 4.08
N VAL A 163 -7.35 1.30 4.91
CA VAL A 163 -5.98 0.87 5.18
C VAL A 163 -5.82 -0.55 4.69
N ILE A 164 -5.02 -0.71 3.63
CA ILE A 164 -4.67 -2.01 3.08
C ILE A 164 -3.57 -2.62 3.96
N GLU A 165 -3.79 -3.86 4.37
CA GLU A 165 -2.85 -4.64 5.16
C GLU A 165 -1.45 -4.64 4.53
N PRO A 166 -0.38 -4.43 5.34
CA PRO A 166 0.99 -4.50 4.85
C PRO A 166 1.28 -5.81 4.12
N HIS A 167 1.87 -5.71 2.94
CA HIS A 167 2.18 -6.89 2.14
C HIS A 167 3.39 -7.66 2.70
N MET A 168 3.34 -8.99 2.59
CA MET A 168 4.43 -9.89 2.95
C MET A 168 5.67 -9.71 2.06
N THR A 169 6.84 -10.13 2.54
CA THR A 169 8.09 -10.14 1.78
C THR A 169 8.65 -11.55 1.67
N VAL A 170 9.38 -11.80 0.58
CA VAL A 170 9.97 -13.10 0.26
C VAL A 170 11.48 -12.96 0.35
N GLY A 171 12.20 -13.81 1.10
CA GLY A 171 13.66 -13.69 1.27
C GLY A 171 14.51 -13.94 0.01
N TYR A 172 13.91 -14.00 -1.18
CA TYR A 172 14.54 -14.25 -2.48
C TYR A 172 13.71 -13.60 -3.59
N ASN A 173 14.28 -13.43 -4.79
CA ASN A 173 13.52 -13.00 -5.98
C ASN A 173 12.74 -14.21 -6.55
N PRO A 174 11.40 -14.26 -6.45
CA PRO A 174 10.65 -15.44 -6.86
C PRO A 174 10.66 -15.65 -8.37
N ALA A 175 10.58 -14.58 -9.16
CA ALA A 175 10.63 -14.67 -10.62
C ALA A 175 11.91 -15.36 -11.11
N THR A 176 13.07 -14.99 -10.55
CA THR A 176 14.35 -15.64 -10.88
C THR A 176 14.38 -17.11 -10.47
N LYS A 177 13.89 -17.44 -9.26
CA LYS A 177 13.86 -18.82 -8.76
C LYS A 177 12.93 -19.72 -9.56
N LEU A 178 11.74 -19.22 -9.89
CA LEU A 178 10.75 -19.92 -10.70
C LEU A 178 11.28 -20.18 -12.11
N ALA A 179 11.82 -19.15 -12.78
CA ALA A 179 12.39 -19.29 -14.11
C ALA A 179 13.48 -20.37 -14.16
N LYS A 180 14.41 -20.36 -13.18
CA LYS A 180 15.47 -21.37 -13.06
C LYS A 180 14.92 -22.77 -12.78
N ALA A 181 13.91 -22.89 -11.93
CA ALA A 181 13.32 -24.19 -11.61
C ALA A 181 12.62 -24.78 -12.84
N ILE A 182 11.80 -23.99 -13.55
CA ILE A 182 11.10 -24.40 -14.76
C ILE A 182 12.10 -24.80 -15.85
N SER A 183 13.17 -24.01 -16.08
CA SER A 183 14.16 -24.32 -17.11
C SER A 183 14.93 -25.63 -16.86
N LEU A 184 15.04 -26.03 -15.59
CA LEU A 184 15.74 -27.24 -15.18
C LEU A 184 14.79 -28.43 -14.96
N GLY A 185 13.49 -28.30 -15.25
CA GLY A 185 12.50 -29.36 -14.97
C GLY A 185 12.30 -29.64 -13.48
N ASN A 186 12.68 -28.72 -12.60
CA ASN A 186 12.54 -28.88 -11.15
C ASN A 186 11.11 -28.54 -10.68
N PRO A 187 10.60 -29.24 -9.63
CA PRO A 187 9.34 -28.88 -8.99
C PRO A 187 9.34 -27.44 -8.43
N ILE A 188 8.22 -26.75 -8.63
CA ILE A 188 8.00 -25.35 -8.22
C ILE A 188 6.96 -25.22 -7.09
N ASP A 189 6.28 -26.30 -6.72
CA ASP A 189 5.31 -26.40 -5.63
C ASP A 189 5.91 -26.05 -4.25
N LYS A 190 7.23 -26.15 -4.11
CA LYS A 190 7.99 -25.70 -2.92
C LYS A 190 8.10 -24.18 -2.75
N TYR A 191 7.76 -23.37 -3.76
CA TYR A 191 7.87 -21.91 -3.67
C TYR A 191 6.62 -21.29 -3.04
N PHE A 192 6.58 -21.29 -1.71
CA PHE A 192 5.57 -20.62 -0.90
C PHE A 192 6.19 -20.10 0.40
N LEU A 193 5.48 -19.17 1.07
CA LEU A 193 5.72 -18.84 2.47
C LEU A 193 4.70 -19.61 3.32
N SER A 194 5.11 -20.07 4.51
CA SER A 194 4.14 -20.55 5.49
C SER A 194 3.31 -19.36 6.01
N LEU A 195 2.04 -19.60 6.31
CA LEU A 195 1.16 -18.59 6.92
C LEU A 195 1.78 -18.02 8.19
N SER A 196 2.40 -18.87 9.03
CA SER A 196 3.11 -18.44 10.24
C SER A 196 4.28 -17.49 9.96
N THR A 197 4.94 -17.61 8.80
CA THR A 197 6.00 -16.68 8.38
C THR A 197 5.41 -15.34 7.97
N VAL A 198 4.30 -15.34 7.23
CA VAL A 198 3.58 -14.13 6.85
C VAL A 198 3.06 -13.41 8.08
N GLU A 199 2.42 -14.12 9.01
CA GLU A 199 1.91 -13.58 10.26
C GLU A 199 3.01 -12.95 11.10
N ARG A 200 4.17 -13.60 11.21
CA ARG A 200 5.33 -13.05 11.93
C ARG A 200 5.83 -11.73 11.32
N GLN A 201 5.73 -11.57 10.00
CA GLN A 201 6.14 -10.35 9.30
C GLN A 201 5.09 -9.24 9.41
N VAL A 202 3.80 -9.57 9.22
CA VAL A 202 2.73 -8.60 8.99
C VAL A 202 1.98 -8.24 10.27
N ASN A 203 1.67 -9.22 11.13
CA ASN A 203 0.80 -9.02 12.29
C ASN A 203 1.29 -7.94 13.25
N PRO A 204 2.59 -7.81 13.58
CA PRO A 204 3.02 -6.81 14.56
C PRO A 204 2.65 -5.37 14.19
N GLY A 205 2.80 -5.02 12.90
CA GLY A 205 2.42 -3.70 12.42
C GLY A 205 0.92 -3.58 12.16
N TRP A 206 0.31 -4.66 11.65
CA TRP A 206 -1.11 -4.69 11.36
C TRP A 206 -1.97 -4.58 12.63
N PHE A 207 -1.62 -5.27 13.71
CA PHE A 207 -2.32 -5.16 14.99
C PHE A 207 -2.27 -3.75 15.57
N ARG A 208 -1.15 -3.04 15.43
CA ARG A 208 -1.05 -1.62 15.84
C ARG A 208 -1.97 -0.73 15.01
N ILE A 209 -2.04 -0.95 13.69
CA ILE A 209 -2.99 -0.23 12.82
C ILE A 209 -4.43 -0.54 13.24
N LEU A 210 -4.78 -1.81 13.38
CA LEU A 210 -6.14 -2.24 13.75
C LEU A 210 -6.55 -1.66 15.11
N ALA A 211 -5.67 -1.71 16.10
CA ALA A 211 -5.92 -1.15 17.43
C ALA A 211 -6.11 0.37 17.38
N ALA A 212 -5.31 1.08 16.57
CA ALA A 212 -5.48 2.52 16.36
C ALA A 212 -6.81 2.86 15.66
N MET A 213 -7.30 1.96 14.81
CA MET A 213 -8.56 2.13 14.08
C MET A 213 -9.81 1.87 14.93
N GLU A 214 -9.70 1.22 16.09
CA GLU A 214 -10.84 1.00 17.01
C GLU A 214 -11.53 2.33 17.38
N ASN A 215 -10.80 3.45 17.37
CA ASN A 215 -11.31 4.79 17.66
C ASN A 215 -11.55 5.66 16.40
N CYS A 216 -11.53 5.07 15.21
CA CYS A 216 -11.71 5.78 13.94
C CYS A 216 -12.96 5.26 13.19
N PRO A 217 -14.14 5.89 13.36
CA PRO A 217 -15.39 5.41 12.75
C PRO A 217 -15.40 5.50 11.21
N LYS A 218 -14.49 6.29 10.63
CA LYS A 218 -14.31 6.41 9.17
C LYS A 218 -13.33 5.39 8.60
N CYS A 219 -12.60 4.67 9.45
CA CYS A 219 -11.52 3.79 9.02
C CYS A 219 -12.05 2.39 8.68
N VAL A 220 -11.59 1.83 7.56
CA VAL A 220 -11.99 0.52 7.04
C VAL A 220 -10.72 -0.30 6.80
N PRO A 221 -10.49 -1.37 7.59
CA PRO A 221 -9.33 -2.23 7.39
C PRO A 221 -9.58 -3.16 6.20
N ILE A 222 -8.58 -3.33 5.34
CA ILE A 222 -8.64 -4.26 4.21
C ILE A 222 -7.54 -5.29 4.35
N SER A 223 -7.89 -6.52 4.74
CA SER A 223 -6.96 -7.64 4.63
C SER A 223 -6.92 -8.15 3.21
N ILE A 224 -5.71 -8.20 2.63
CA ILE A 224 -5.46 -8.79 1.32
C ILE A 224 -4.89 -10.21 1.44
N ARG A 225 -4.66 -10.70 2.66
CA ARG A 225 -4.07 -12.01 2.92
C ARG A 225 -4.78 -13.16 2.20
N GLY A 226 -6.11 -13.16 2.18
CA GLY A 226 -6.91 -14.18 1.51
C GLY A 226 -6.72 -14.23 -0.02
N ALA A 227 -6.21 -13.14 -0.63
CA ALA A 227 -5.88 -13.14 -2.05
C ALA A 227 -4.57 -13.89 -2.36
N TYR A 228 -3.67 -14.01 -1.37
CA TYR A 228 -2.34 -14.58 -1.57
C TYR A 228 -2.11 -15.91 -0.83
N CYS A 229 -2.93 -16.21 0.17
CA CYS A 229 -2.77 -17.40 1.01
C CYS A 229 -3.97 -18.33 0.88
N LYS A 230 -3.71 -19.63 0.79
CA LYS A 230 -4.70 -20.72 0.80
C LYS A 230 -4.31 -21.70 1.91
N GLY A 231 -5.12 -21.79 2.96
CA GLY A 231 -4.78 -22.57 4.15
C GLY A 231 -3.51 -22.04 4.82
N ASP A 232 -2.55 -22.93 5.06
CA ASP A 232 -1.27 -22.65 5.70
C ASP A 232 -0.17 -22.20 4.73
N LYS A 233 -0.48 -22.08 3.42
CA LYS A 233 0.48 -21.74 2.37
C LYS A 233 0.13 -20.42 1.69
N CYS A 234 1.15 -19.62 1.44
CA CYS A 234 1.08 -18.40 0.65
C CYS A 234 1.99 -18.54 -0.57
N PRO A 235 1.49 -19.06 -1.69
CA PRO A 235 2.27 -19.19 -2.92
C PRO A 235 2.88 -17.86 -3.36
N VAL A 236 4.10 -17.88 -3.88
CA VAL A 236 4.75 -16.68 -4.43
C VAL A 236 4.55 -16.53 -5.94
N TYR A 237 3.72 -17.40 -6.52
CA TYR A 237 3.36 -17.46 -7.93
C TYR A 237 1.92 -17.96 -8.11
N GLU A 238 1.32 -17.66 -9.25
CA GLU A 238 0.02 -18.21 -9.61
C GLU A 238 0.18 -19.58 -10.26
N GLU A 239 -0.53 -20.59 -9.72
CA GLU A 239 -0.36 -21.98 -10.14
C GLU A 239 -0.72 -22.23 -11.61
N LYS A 240 -1.68 -21.49 -12.18
CA LYS A 240 -2.12 -21.70 -13.57
C LYS A 240 -1.13 -21.11 -14.57
N THR A 241 -0.81 -19.83 -14.43
CA THR A 241 0.09 -19.12 -15.38
C THR A 241 1.57 -19.32 -15.09
N LYS A 242 1.92 -19.82 -13.90
CA LYS A 242 3.30 -19.93 -13.39
C LYS A 242 3.99 -18.57 -13.25
N LEU A 243 3.24 -17.47 -13.31
CA LEU A 243 3.77 -16.12 -13.17
C LEU A 243 4.02 -15.79 -11.70
N SER A 244 5.16 -15.15 -11.44
CA SER A 244 5.51 -14.67 -10.10
C SER A 244 4.54 -13.58 -9.65
N LEU A 245 4.04 -13.68 -8.41
CA LEU A 245 3.24 -12.62 -7.77
C LEU A 245 4.13 -11.47 -7.27
N PHE A 246 5.44 -11.64 -7.30
CA PHE A 246 6.43 -10.65 -6.88
C PHE A 246 7.40 -10.31 -8.01
N CYS A 247 7.82 -9.06 -8.13
CA CYS A 247 8.84 -8.67 -9.11
C CYS A 247 10.26 -8.68 -8.54
N ASP A 248 10.39 -8.54 -7.22
CA ASP A 248 11.62 -8.69 -6.45
C ASP A 248 11.34 -9.46 -5.15
N ASN A 249 12.16 -9.27 -4.12
CA ASN A 249 12.03 -9.95 -2.82
C ASN A 249 10.97 -9.29 -1.89
N ALA A 250 10.28 -8.25 -2.33
CA ALA A 250 9.38 -7.48 -1.46
C ALA A 250 8.12 -6.97 -2.18
N HIS A 251 8.26 -6.47 -3.39
CA HIS A 251 7.22 -5.80 -4.14
C HIS A 251 6.42 -6.75 -5.02
N VAL A 252 5.10 -6.54 -5.04
CA VAL A 252 4.19 -7.26 -5.94
C VAL A 252 4.54 -6.97 -7.40
N SER A 253 4.43 -7.99 -8.24
CA SER A 253 4.44 -7.84 -9.69
C SER A 253 3.11 -7.23 -10.16
N PRO A 254 3.00 -6.77 -11.42
CA PRO A 254 1.71 -6.38 -11.98
C PRO A 254 0.65 -7.48 -11.84
N HIS A 255 1.03 -8.73 -12.12
CA HIS A 255 0.15 -9.90 -11.96
C HIS A 255 -0.19 -10.16 -10.48
N GLY A 256 0.78 -9.98 -9.57
CA GLY A 256 0.51 -10.02 -8.12
C GLY A 256 -0.50 -8.95 -7.70
N GLY A 257 -0.46 -7.76 -8.29
CA GLY A 257 -1.45 -6.72 -8.02
C GLY A 257 -2.88 -7.14 -8.42
N GLU A 258 -3.04 -7.85 -9.54
CA GLU A 258 -4.35 -8.27 -10.06
C GLU A 258 -5.12 -9.15 -9.07
N VAL A 259 -4.43 -9.99 -8.31
CA VAL A 259 -5.09 -10.89 -7.33
C VAL A 259 -5.77 -10.14 -6.19
N MET A 260 -5.41 -8.88 -5.94
CA MET A 260 -6.06 -8.04 -4.92
C MET A 260 -7.38 -7.43 -5.39
N ILE A 261 -7.60 -7.31 -6.70
CA ILE A 261 -8.77 -6.62 -7.27
C ILE A 261 -10.10 -7.23 -6.79
N PRO A 262 -10.28 -8.57 -6.76
CA PRO A 262 -11.50 -9.18 -6.25
C PRO A 262 -11.78 -8.89 -4.76
N VAL A 263 -10.75 -8.57 -3.97
CA VAL A 263 -10.89 -8.18 -2.56
C VAL A 263 -11.22 -6.70 -2.43
N LEU A 264 -10.52 -5.85 -3.18
CA LEU A 264 -10.64 -4.39 -3.09
C LEU A 264 -11.95 -3.87 -3.66
N LYS A 265 -12.36 -4.38 -4.83
CA LYS A 265 -13.50 -3.85 -5.59
C LYS A 265 -14.82 -3.87 -4.79
N PRO A 266 -15.26 -4.98 -4.17
CA PRO A 266 -16.51 -4.99 -3.42
C PRO A 266 -16.51 -4.02 -2.23
N ILE A 267 -15.37 -3.85 -1.56
CA ILE A 267 -15.23 -2.94 -0.41
C ILE A 267 -15.41 -1.49 -0.86
N PHE A 268 -14.77 -1.10 -1.96
CA PHE A 268 -14.94 0.24 -2.52
C PHE A 268 -16.38 0.47 -3.02
N ASP A 269 -17.01 -0.55 -3.61
CA ASP A 269 -18.36 -0.43 -4.18
C ASP A 269 -19.42 -0.23 -3.10
N ASN A 270 -19.28 -0.96 -1.99
CA ASN A 270 -20.11 -0.76 -0.82
C ASN A 270 -19.94 0.66 -0.27
N ALA A 271 -18.71 1.14 -0.13
CA ALA A 271 -18.46 2.48 0.38
C ALA A 271 -18.97 3.60 -0.55
N LEU A 272 -18.89 3.42 -1.87
CA LEU A 272 -19.46 4.38 -2.83
C LEU A 272 -20.99 4.40 -2.73
N THR A 273 -21.61 3.23 -2.56
CA THR A 273 -23.06 3.10 -2.34
C THR A 273 -23.48 3.82 -1.06
N GLU A 274 -22.79 3.57 0.06
CA GLU A 274 -23.03 4.24 1.35
C GLU A 274 -22.96 5.77 1.26
N LEU A 275 -22.11 6.30 0.37
CA LEU A 275 -21.90 7.73 0.19
C LEU A 275 -22.73 8.35 -0.95
N GLY A 276 -23.54 7.56 -1.67
CA GLY A 276 -24.30 8.03 -2.83
C GLY A 276 -23.44 8.47 -4.01
N LEU A 277 -22.28 7.84 -4.21
CA LEU A 277 -21.28 8.20 -5.24
C LEU A 277 -21.23 7.26 -6.45
N ASN A 278 -22.17 6.31 -6.56
CA ASN A 278 -22.33 5.43 -7.73
C ASN A 278 -22.87 6.18 -8.96
#